data_AF-A0A917XII8-F1
#
_entry.id   AF-A0A917XII8-F1
#
_cell.length_a   1.000
_cell.length_b   1.000
_cell.length_c   1.000
_cell.angle_alpha   90.00
_cell.angle_beta   90.00
_cell.angle_gamma   90.00
#
_symmetry.space_group_name_H-M   'P 1'
#
loop_
_entity.id
_entity.type
_entity.pdbx_description
1 polymer ?
#
loop_
_entity_poly.entity_id
_entity_poly.type
_entity_poly.pdbx_seq_one_letter_code
_entity_poly.pdbx_strand_id
1 'polypeptide(L)' 'MAPKKTQDVTDTQAAVEALRAALDDAGIVLPSLRVDPASPGLQLVELGRVRADVAVRLARALQQGPRE' A
#
# COMPACT_ATOMS: atom_id res chain seq x y z
N MET A 1 -19.16 -15.53 26.46
CA MET A 1 -18.82 -14.40 25.57
C MET A 1 -17.34 -14.47 25.24
N ALA A 2 -16.99 -14.92 24.03
CA ALA A 2 -15.63 -14.81 23.50
C ALA A 2 -15.63 -13.63 22.52
N PRO A 3 -14.62 -12.74 22.52
CA PRO A 3 -14.60 -11.63 21.58
C PRO A 3 -14.50 -12.21 20.16
N LYS A 4 -15.49 -11.84 19.36
CA LYS A 4 -15.64 -12.13 17.94
C LYS A 4 -14.34 -11.72 17.23
N LYS A 5 -13.63 -12.69 16.62
CA LYS A 5 -12.47 -12.40 15.77
C LYS A 5 -12.90 -11.35 14.75
N THR A 6 -12.34 -10.16 14.83
CA THR A 6 -12.52 -9.10 13.85
C THR A 6 -11.96 -9.63 12.53
N GLN A 7 -12.85 -9.80 11.56
CA GLN A 7 -12.59 -10.44 10.28
C GLN A 7 -12.07 -9.39 9.28
N ASP A 8 -11.13 -8.55 9.73
CA ASP A 8 -10.59 -7.39 9.00
C ASP A 8 -9.05 -7.37 9.02
N VAL A 9 -8.45 -8.55 9.21
CA VAL A 9 -7.02 -8.74 8.99
C VAL A 9 -6.84 -8.84 7.46
N THR A 10 -6.74 -7.69 6.78
CA THR A 10 -6.33 -7.68 5.37
C THR A 10 -4.98 -8.38 5.28
N ASP A 11 -4.89 -9.41 4.44
CA ASP A 11 -3.62 -10.09 4.19
C ASP A 11 -2.62 -9.04 3.66
N THR A 12 -1.54 -8.80 4.42
CA THR A 12 -0.62 -7.69 4.14
C THR A 12 0.06 -7.89 2.78
N GLN A 13 0.25 -9.14 2.35
CA GLN A 13 0.79 -9.44 1.03
C GLN A 13 -0.23 -9.07 -0.07
N ALA A 14 -1.50 -9.45 0.08
CA ALA A 14 -2.56 -9.05 -0.84
C ALA A 14 -2.69 -7.51 -0.91
N ALA A 15 -2.52 -6.80 0.21
CA ALA A 15 -2.49 -5.34 0.21
C ALA A 15 -1.29 -4.77 -0.58
N VAL A 16 -0.10 -5.37 -0.45
CA VAL A 16 1.09 -5.01 -1.25
C VAL A 16 0.85 -5.23 -2.74
N GLU A 17 0.26 -6.37 -3.12
CA GLU A 17 -0.03 -6.72 -4.51
C GLU A 17 -1.07 -5.78 -5.12
N ALA A 18 -2.15 -5.50 -4.41
CA ALA A 18 -3.19 -4.56 -4.85
C ALA A 18 -2.61 -3.15 -5.05
N LEU A 19 -1.79 -2.67 -4.10
CA LEU A 19 -1.14 -1.38 -4.22
C LEU A 19 -0.15 -1.35 -5.39
N ARG A 20 0.62 -2.43 -5.59
CA ARG A 20 1.53 -2.55 -6.73
C ARG A 20 0.78 -2.42 -8.06
N ALA A 21 -0.33 -3.14 -8.22
CA ALA A 21 -1.14 -3.09 -9.43
C ALA A 21 -1.70 -1.67 -9.70
N ALA A 22 -2.19 -0.98 -8.67
CA ALA A 22 -2.72 0.38 -8.80
C ALA A 22 -1.62 1.40 -9.18
N LEU A 23 -0.42 1.23 -8.62
CA LEU A 23 0.72 2.08 -8.96
C LEU A 23 1.18 1.83 -10.40
N ASP A 24 1.23 0.57 -10.83
CA ASP A 24 1.59 0.19 -12.20
C ASP A 24 0.59 0.77 -13.23
N ASP A 25 -0.72 0.75 -12.92
CA ASP A 25 -1.76 1.38 -13.76
C ASP A 25 -1.56 2.90 -13.89
N ALA A 26 -1.09 3.55 -12.82
CA ALA A 26 -0.69 4.95 -12.82
C ALA A 26 0.70 5.21 -13.46
N GLY A 27 1.37 4.19 -13.97
CA GLY A 27 2.73 4.28 -14.55
C GLY A 27 3.82 4.60 -13.51
N ILE A 28 3.60 4.22 -12.25
CA ILE A 28 4.49 4.44 -11.12
C ILE A 28 5.05 3.09 -10.65
N VAL A 29 6.37 2.95 -10.66
CA VAL A 29 7.05 1.76 -10.13
C VAL A 29 7.73 2.10 -8.81
N LEU A 30 7.41 1.34 -7.75
CA LEU A 30 8.05 1.42 -6.45
C LEU A 30 8.80 0.12 -6.12
N PRO A 31 10.11 0.01 -6.45
CA PRO A 31 10.90 -1.21 -6.21
C PRO A 31 11.02 -1.57 -4.72
N SER A 32 10.88 -0.59 -3.83
CA SER A 32 10.96 -0.77 -2.39
C SER A 32 9.68 -1.28 -1.74
N LEU A 33 8.56 -1.34 -2.49
CA LEU A 33 7.25 -1.71 -1.97
C LEU A 33 7.23 -3.17 -1.51
N ARG A 34 7.04 -3.38 -0.20
CA ARG A 34 7.02 -4.71 0.44
C ARG A 34 6.27 -4.67 1.77
N VAL A 35 6.01 -5.85 2.34
CA VAL A 35 5.58 -5.99 3.73
C VAL A 35 6.70 -5.51 4.67
N ASP A 36 6.37 -4.77 5.72
CA ASP A 36 7.33 -4.36 6.75
C ASP A 36 7.92 -5.60 7.46
N PRO A 37 9.24 -5.83 7.38
CA PRO A 37 9.87 -6.95 8.06
C PRO A 37 10.11 -6.69 9.55
N ALA A 38 10.12 -5.41 9.98
CA ALA A 38 10.50 -5.05 11.34
C ALA A 38 9.37 -5.27 12.36
N SER A 39 8.12 -5.17 11.92
CA SER A 39 6.93 -5.16 12.79
C SER A 39 5.82 -6.08 12.26
N PRO A 40 6.05 -7.41 12.18
CA PRO A 40 5.11 -8.34 11.55
C PRO A 40 3.73 -8.37 12.23
N GLY A 41 3.66 -8.08 13.53
CA GLY A 41 2.39 -8.00 14.27
C GLY A 41 1.55 -6.75 13.97
N LEU A 42 2.11 -5.75 13.27
CA LEU A 42 1.42 -4.50 12.92
C LEU A 42 0.89 -4.48 11.49
N GLN A 43 1.19 -5.51 10.69
CA GLN A 43 0.68 -5.64 9.32
C GLN A 43 0.97 -4.42 8.42
N LEU A 44 2.15 -3.83 8.58
CA LEU A 44 2.51 -2.61 7.86
C LEU A 44 3.01 -2.91 6.44
N VAL A 45 2.75 -1.97 5.53
CA VAL A 45 3.32 -1.93 4.18
C VAL A 45 4.42 -0.88 4.15
N GLU A 46 5.64 -1.30 3.81
CA GLU A 46 6.75 -0.38 3.62
C GLU A 46 6.76 0.17 2.19
N LEU A 47 6.60 1.49 2.04
CA LEU A 47 6.61 2.18 0.75
C LEU A 47 8.03 2.53 0.28
N GLY A 48 8.97 2.72 1.22
CA GLY A 48 10.36 3.11 0.97
C GLY A 48 10.54 4.57 0.54
N ARG A 49 11.62 4.84 -0.22
CA ARG A 49 11.93 6.18 -0.74
C ARG A 49 11.66 6.23 -2.23
N VAL A 50 11.13 7.37 -2.68
CA VAL A 50 10.78 7.60 -4.08
C VAL A 50 11.50 8.83 -4.60
N ARG A 51 11.70 8.91 -5.91
CA ARG A 51 12.22 10.13 -6.55
C ARG A 51 11.16 11.24 -6.46
N ALA A 52 11.60 12.50 -6.43
CA ALA A 52 10.68 13.64 -6.29
C ALA A 52 9.63 13.72 -7.41
N ASP A 53 9.99 13.38 -8.65
CA ASP A 53 9.06 13.34 -9.78
C ASP A 53 7.99 12.25 -9.61
N VAL A 54 8.37 11.09 -9.08
CA VAL A 54 7.44 9.99 -8.75
C VAL A 54 6.52 10.41 -7.61
N ALA A 55 7.01 11.10 -6.58
CA ALA A 55 6.16 11.62 -5.51
C ALA A 55 5.07 12.58 -6.02
N VAL A 56 5.42 13.47 -6.97
CA VAL A 56 4.44 14.36 -7.60
C VAL A 56 3.42 13.59 -8.44
N ARG A 57 3.85 12.58 -9.21
CA ARG A 57 2.94 11.72 -9.97
C ARG A 57 1.99 10.94 -9.06
N LEU A 58 2.50 10.40 -7.96
CA LEU A 58 1.71 9.71 -6.94
C LEU A 58 0.66 10.63 -6.34
N ALA A 59 1.06 11.85 -5.94
CA ALA A 59 0.12 12.83 -5.39
C ALA A 59 -1.01 13.15 -6.38
N ARG A 60 -0.72 13.24 -7.68
CA ARG A 60 -1.74 13.43 -8.72
C ARG A 60 -2.65 12.20 -8.86
N ALA A 61 -2.08 11.00 -8.91
CA ALA A 61 -2.87 9.76 -9.00
C ALA A 61 -3.86 9.64 -7.83
N LEU A 62 -3.41 9.94 -6.61
CA LEU A 62 -4.27 9.92 -5.41
C LEU A 62 -5.39 10.96 -5.46
N GLN A 63 -5.14 12.16 -6.02
CA GLN A 63 -6.17 13.20 -6.16
C GLN A 63 -7.26 12.88 -7.20
N GLN A 64 -6.95 11.99 -8.16
CA GLN A 64 -7.88 11.54 -9.20
C GLN A 64 -8.62 10.24 -8.81
N GLY A 65 -8.30 9.66 -7.66
CA GLY A 65 -9.00 8.48 -7.13
C GLY A 65 -10.47 8.77 -6.78
N PRO A 66 -11.29 7.73 -6.55
CA PRO A 66 -12.68 7.88 -6.18
C PRO A 66 -12.78 8.77 -4.94
N ARG A 67 -13.53 9.87 -5.04
CA ARG A 67 -13.98 10.62 -3.87
C ARG A 67 -15.23 9.91 -3.37
N GLU A 68 -15.11 9.19 -2.26
CA GLU A 68 -16.27 8.77 -1.47
C GLU A 68 -16.83 9.93 -0.65
#